data_AF-A0A139WPT0-F1
#
_entry.id   AF-A0A139WPT0-F1
#
_cell.length_a   1.000
_cell.length_b   1.000
_cell.length_c   1.000
_cell.angle_alpha   90.00
_cell.angle_beta   90.00
_cell.angle_gamma   90.00
#
_symmetry.space_group_name_H-M   'P 1'
#
loop_
_entity.id
_entity.type
_entity.pdbx_description
1 polymer ?
#
loop_
_entity_poly.entity_id
_entity_poly.type
_entity_poly.pdbx_seq_one_letter_code
_entity_poly.pdbx_strand_id
1 'polypeptide(L)'
;MKIAGFDWDTGNWPKCGKHGLSRAEIEEVFARTPAVLADPFPEEARMRAIGTTAAGRHVFVVFQLREIDGQTKLRPISARYMHQKEIEHYERPS
;
A
#
# COMPACT_ATOMS: atom_id res chain seq x y z
N MET A 1 -8.88 -4.29 13.56
CA MET A 1 -9.35 -3.05 12.87
C MET A 1 -9.94 -3.46 11.53
N LYS A 2 -11.17 -3.03 11.20
CA LYS A 2 -11.85 -3.39 9.95
C LYS A 2 -11.75 -2.21 8.98
N ILE A 3 -11.06 -2.42 7.86
CA ILE A 3 -11.01 -1.42 6.77
C ILE A 3 -12.25 -1.65 5.90
N ALA A 4 -13.06 -0.61 5.70
CA ALA A 4 -14.32 -0.68 4.95
C ALA A 4 -14.11 -0.66 3.43
N GLY A 5 -12.92 -0.26 2.96
CA GLY A 5 -12.55 -0.24 1.55
C GLY A 5 -11.46 0.78 1.25
N PHE A 6 -11.29 1.06 -0.03
CA PHE A 6 -10.28 2.00 -0.55
C PHE A 6 -10.92 3.36 -0.85
N ASP A 7 -10.22 4.41 -0.45
CA ASP A 7 -10.53 5.80 -0.77
C ASP A 7 -9.77 6.21 -2.04
N TRP A 8 -10.32 5.84 -3.21
CA TRP A 8 -9.78 6.23 -4.51
C TRP A 8 -10.41 7.54 -4.99
N ASP A 9 -9.58 8.50 -5.40
CA ASP A 9 -10.04 9.73 -6.03
C ASP A 9 -9.14 10.17 -7.20
N THR A 10 -9.50 11.28 -7.83
CA THR A 10 -8.74 11.88 -8.93
C THR A 10 -7.37 12.43 -8.51
N GLY A 11 -7.13 12.63 -7.21
CA GLY A 11 -5.88 13.14 -6.65
C GLY A 11 -4.85 12.06 -6.33
N ASN A 12 -5.28 10.82 -6.06
CA ASN A 12 -4.39 9.70 -5.71
C ASN A 12 -4.21 8.66 -6.82
N TRP A 13 -5.25 8.38 -7.60
CA TRP A 13 -5.21 7.28 -8.55
C TRP A 13 -4.15 7.48 -9.66
N PRO A 14 -4.05 8.65 -10.33
CA PRO A 14 -3.06 8.86 -11.37
C PRO A 14 -1.61 8.65 -10.89
N LYS A 15 -1.35 8.93 -9.60
CA LYS A 15 -0.02 8.75 -8.99
C LYS A 15 0.29 7.27 -8.76
N CYS A 16 -0.68 6.51 -8.25
CA CYS A 16 -0.53 5.07 -8.01
C CYS A 16 -0.43 4.29 -9.34
N GLY A 17 -1.26 4.65 -10.32
CA GLY A 17 -1.27 4.00 -11.64
C GLY A 17 -0.04 4.30 -12.50
N LYS A 18 0.71 5.37 -12.20
CA LYS A 18 1.90 5.77 -12.97
C LYS A 18 2.97 4.69 -13.06
N HIS A 19 3.04 3.80 -12.07
CA HIS A 19 4.06 2.75 -11.97
C HIS A 19 3.62 1.41 -12.57
N GLY A 20 2.54 1.39 -13.36
CA GLY A 20 2.04 0.19 -14.02
C GLY A 20 1.27 -0.77 -13.10
N LEU A 21 0.85 -0.29 -11.93
CA LEU A 21 -0.05 -1.00 -11.03
C LEU A 21 -1.50 -0.63 -11.33
N SER A 22 -2.34 -1.64 -11.41
CA SER A 22 -3.79 -1.49 -11.42
C SER A 22 -4.34 -1.28 -10.00
N ARG A 23 -5.56 -0.73 -9.88
CA ARG A 23 -6.26 -0.68 -8.58
C ARG A 23 -6.42 -2.08 -8.01
N ALA A 24 -6.80 -3.04 -8.85
CA ALA A 24 -6.99 -4.43 -8.45
C ALA A 24 -5.73 -5.04 -7.83
N GLU A 25 -4.54 -4.80 -8.40
CA GLU A 25 -3.28 -5.30 -7.83
C GLU A 25 -2.97 -4.67 -6.47
N ILE A 26 -3.25 -3.38 -6.30
CA ILE A 26 -3.07 -2.70 -5.01
C ILE A 26 -4.04 -3.27 -3.98
N GLU A 27 -5.31 -3.46 -4.35
CA GLU A 27 -6.33 -4.04 -3.48
C GLU A 27 -5.99 -5.49 -3.11
N GLU A 28 -5.47 -6.26 -4.06
CA GLU A 28 -5.03 -7.64 -3.86
C GLU A 28 -3.91 -7.72 -2.81
N VAL A 29 -2.94 -6.81 -2.86
CA VAL A 29 -1.85 -6.74 -1.88
C VAL A 29 -2.40 -6.65 -0.44
N PHE A 30 -3.43 -5.84 -0.21
CA PHE A 30 -4.05 -5.73 1.11
C PHE A 30 -4.96 -6.91 1.45
N ALA A 31 -5.59 -7.54 0.47
CA ALA A 31 -6.37 -8.77 0.67
C ALA A 31 -5.47 -9.95 1.09
N ARG A 32 -4.19 -9.95 0.69
CA ARG A 32 -3.20 -10.99 0.98
C ARG A 32 -2.40 -10.76 2.27
N THR A 33 -2.85 -9.86 3.14
CA THR A 33 -2.22 -9.56 4.45
C THR A 33 -0.76 -9.11 4.30
N PRO A 34 -0.53 -7.88 3.82
CA PRO A 34 0.82 -7.35 3.62
C PRO A 34 1.47 -7.06 4.98
N ALA A 35 2.79 -7.03 5.01
CA ALA A 35 3.52 -6.50 6.16
C ALA A 35 3.30 -4.98 6.22
N VAL A 36 2.79 -4.49 7.35
CA VAL A 36 2.57 -3.06 7.57
C VAL A 36 3.64 -2.53 8.51
N LEU A 37 4.35 -1.51 8.05
CA LEU A 37 5.39 -0.79 8.77
C LEU A 37 4.85 0.61 9.11
N ALA A 38 4.97 1.00 10.38
CA ALA A 38 4.73 2.38 10.79
C ALA A 38 5.70 3.33 10.07
N ASP A 39 5.24 4.54 9.74
CA ASP A 39 6.14 5.57 9.25
C ASP A 39 6.99 6.10 10.43
N PRO A 40 8.32 6.25 10.27
CA PRO A 40 9.19 6.81 11.30
C PRO A 40 8.90 8.29 11.61
N PHE A 41 8.12 8.99 10.76
CA PHE A 41 7.80 10.41 10.94
C PHE A 41 6.33 10.60 11.40
N PRO A 42 6.09 11.04 12.64
CA PRO A 42 4.74 11.13 13.23
C PRO A 42 3.91 12.33 12.76
N GLU A 43 4.51 13.30 12.05
CA GLU A 43 3.82 14.54 11.64
C GLU A 43 2.75 14.30 10.55
N GLU A 44 2.89 13.24 9.76
CA GLU A 44 1.86 12.76 8.84
C GLU A 44 1.69 11.26 9.09
N ALA A 45 0.52 10.84 9.60
CA ALA A 45 0.22 9.44 9.94
C ALA A 45 0.11 8.53 8.69
N ARG A 46 1.24 8.35 8.02
CA ARG A 46 1.43 7.46 6.88
C ARG A 46 1.85 6.09 7.38
N MET A 47 1.58 5.09 6.55
CA MET A 47 2.01 3.73 6.77
C MET A 47 2.51 3.16 5.45
N ARG A 48 3.36 2.15 5.57
CA ARG A 48 3.96 1.47 4.44
C ARG A 48 3.51 0.02 4.47
N ALA A 49 3.00 -0.48 3.37
CA ALA A 49 2.68 -1.88 3.18
C ALA A 49 3.65 -2.49 2.17
N ILE A 50 4.21 -3.64 2.52
CA ILE A 50 4.95 -4.52 1.61
C ILE A 50 4.15 -5.81 1.49
N GLY A 51 3.78 -6.16 0.27
CA GLY A 51 3.11 -7.44 0.01
C GLY A 51 3.37 -7.91 -1.39
N THR A 52 2.70 -9.00 -1.76
CA THR A 52 2.86 -9.65 -3.06
C THR A 52 1.53 -9.76 -3.79
N THR A 53 1.57 -9.64 -5.11
CA THR A 53 0.42 -9.94 -5.99
C THR A 53 0.29 -11.44 -6.22
N ALA A 54 -0.80 -11.91 -6.82
CA ALA A 54 -0.96 -13.31 -7.24
C ALA A 54 0.16 -13.79 -8.16
N ALA A 55 0.71 -12.87 -8.96
CA ALA A 55 1.84 -13.14 -9.85
C ALA A 55 3.20 -13.24 -9.11
N GLY A 56 3.22 -13.16 -7.78
CA GLY A 56 4.44 -13.21 -6.97
C GLY A 56 5.27 -11.93 -7.02
N ARG A 57 4.75 -10.85 -7.59
CA ARG A 57 5.47 -9.57 -7.67
C ARG A 57 5.32 -8.80 -6.37
N HIS A 58 6.43 -8.37 -5.80
CA HIS A 58 6.47 -7.54 -4.61
C HIS A 58 6.05 -6.10 -4.93
N VAL A 59 5.15 -5.57 -4.09
CA VAL A 59 4.57 -4.25 -4.22
C VAL A 59 4.76 -3.50 -2.91
N PHE A 60 5.23 -2.26 -3.04
CA PHE A 60 5.35 -1.30 -1.96
C PHE A 60 4.25 -0.25 -2.09
N VAL A 61 3.45 -0.09 -1.04
CA VAL A 61 2.35 0.88 -1.00
C VAL A 61 2.54 1.81 0.19
N VAL A 62 2.53 3.12 -0.06
CA VAL A 62 2.40 4.14 0.98
C VAL A 62 0.94 4.53 1.06
N PHE A 63 0.36 4.48 2.26
CA PHE A 63 -1.04 4.75 2.47
C PHE A 63 -1.28 5.45 3.81
N GLN A 64 -2.49 5.98 3.97
CA GLN A 64 -2.98 6.48 5.25
C GLN A 64 -4.37 5.91 5.51
N LEU A 65 -4.78 5.90 6.78
CA LEU A 65 -6.15 5.59 7.16
C LEU A 65 -6.92 6.88 7.31
N ARG A 66 -8.16 6.90 6.82
CA ARG A 66 -9.07 8.03 6.95
C ARG A 66 -10.39 7.55 7.49
N GLU A 67 -10.99 8.34 8.37
CA GLU A 67 -12.39 8.16 8.72
C GLU A 67 -13.26 8.93 7.71
N ILE A 68 -14.16 8.22 7.04
CA ILE A 68 -15.10 8.77 6.06
C ILE A 68 -16.47 8.16 6.38
N ASP A 69 -17.46 9.00 6.67
CA ASP A 69 -18.82 8.58 7.03
C ASP A 69 -18.86 7.55 8.17
N GLY A 70 -18.01 7.72 9.18
CA GLY A 70 -17.89 6.79 10.32
C GLY A 70 -17.21 5.46 9.99
N GLN A 71 -16.62 5.32 8.80
CA GLN A 71 -15.91 4.13 8.36
C GLN A 71 -14.42 4.42 8.16
N THR A 72 -13.55 3.52 8.64
CA THR A 72 -12.14 3.58 8.32
C THR A 72 -11.91 3.09 6.88
N LYS A 73 -11.43 3.99 6.01
CA LYS A 73 -11.00 3.68 4.64
C LYS A 73 -9.49 3.82 4.51
N LEU A 74 -8.92 3.00 3.62
CA LEU A 74 -7.51 3.05 3.27
C LEU A 74 -7.35 3.98 2.07
N ARG A 75 -6.53 5.01 2.20
CA ARG A 75 -6.20 5.92 1.10
C ARG A 75 -4.77 5.66 0.63
N PRO A 76 -4.59 5.03 -0.53
CA PRO A 76 -3.27 4.92 -1.15
C PRO A 76 -2.74 6.30 -1.54
N ILE A 77 -1.48 6.56 -1.24
CA ILE A 77 -0.78 7.81 -1.58
C ILE A 77 0.17 7.55 -2.74
N SER A 78 0.89 6.42 -2.70
CA SER A 78 1.80 5.96 -3.74
C SER A 78 1.85 4.44 -3.73
N ALA A 79 2.00 3.83 -4.90
CA ALA A 79 2.19 2.40 -5.04
C ALA A 79 3.17 2.12 -6.18
N ARG A 80 4.07 1.16 -6.00
CA ARG A 80 5.02 0.72 -7.04
C ARG A 80 5.47 -0.72 -6.82
N TYR A 81 5.95 -1.34 -7.89
CA TYR A 81 6.74 -2.56 -7.77
C TYR A 81 8.04 -2.29 -7.03
N MET A 82 8.45 -3.23 -6.20
CA MET A 82 9.76 -3.20 -5.55
C MET A 82 10.85 -3.60 -6.54
N HIS A 83 12.01 -2.98 -6.43
CA HIS A 83 13.21 -3.42 -7.13
C HIS A 83 13.81 -4.66 -6.44
N GLN A 84 14.52 -5.49 -7.19
CA GLN A 84 15.12 -6.72 -6.68
C GLN A 84 15.96 -6.51 -5.41
N LYS A 85 16.78 -5.44 -5.36
CA LYS A 85 17.59 -5.10 -4.17
C LYS A 85 16.75 -4.78 -2.92
N GLU A 86 15.56 -4.21 -3.10
CA GLU A 86 14.64 -3.91 -1.99
C GLU A 86 13.99 -5.18 -1.48
N ILE A 87 13.64 -6.11 -2.40
CA ILE A 87 13.11 -7.43 -2.07
C ILE A 87 14.15 -8.22 -1.28
N GLU A 88 15.39 -8.30 -1.79
CA GLU A 88 16.50 -8.98 -1.12
C GLU A 88 16.81 -8.42 0.27
N HIS A 89 16.60 -7.11 0.48
CA HIS A 89 16.76 -6.50 1.79
C HIS A 89 15.61 -6.85 2.73
N TYR A 90 14.37 -6.87 2.23
CA TYR A 90 13.17 -7.21 3.00
C TYR A 90 13.09 -8.70 3.38
N GLU A 91 13.46 -9.59 2.46
CA GLU A 91 13.44 -11.05 2.67
C GLU A 91 14.63 -11.55 3.52
N ARG A 92 15.63 -10.70 3.77
CA ARG A 92 16.77 -11.08 4.60
C ARG A 92 16.30 -11.21 6.05
N PRO A 93 16.38 -12.39 6.67
CA PRO A 93 16.09 -12.53 8.10
C PRO A 93 17.14 -11.74 8.87
N SER A 94 16.71 -10.77 9.67
CA SER A 94 17.50 -10.21 10.78
C SER A 94 17.77 -11.26 11.85
#